data_AF-A0A0J1F617-F1
#
_entry.id   AF-A0A0J1F617-F1
#
_cell.length_a   1.000
_cell.length_b   1.000
_cell.length_c   1.000
_cell.angle_alpha   90.00
_cell.angle_beta   90.00
_cell.angle_gamma   90.00
#
_symmetry.space_group_name_H-M   'P 1'
#
loop_
_entity.id
_entity.type
_entity.pdbx_description
1 polymer ?
#
loop_
_entity_poly.entity_id
_entity_poly.type
_entity_poly.pdbx_seq_one_letter_code
_entity_poly.pdbx_strand_id
1 'polypeptide(L)'
;MSNPEDEPVILTGQSRTHLANLEPLSRKVFLPLSAPTPQDNRAVADRIRQALAPVYGPVVFPLSLLAELPGLCFTNKARGPLTLTLAETENGWRLMDIETGDTRHKHLGLAIDIGTTTVVVYLVDLTSGEILRHAADYNGQVPLGEDILSRTRHAAEPGGWKT
;
A
#
# COMPACT_ATOMS: atom_id res chain seq x y z
N MET A 1 32.88 -3.42 17.84
CA MET A 1 32.54 -3.73 16.44
C MET A 1 31.95 -5.13 16.45
N SER A 2 30.62 -5.25 16.40
CA SER A 2 29.92 -6.53 16.41
C SER A 2 30.08 -7.22 15.05
N ASN A 3 30.40 -8.50 15.07
CA ASN A 3 30.58 -9.34 13.88
C ASN A 3 29.19 -9.59 13.25
N PRO A 4 28.99 -9.37 11.93
CA PRO A 4 27.68 -9.55 11.28
C PRO A 4 27.19 -11.02 11.21
N GLU A 5 27.94 -11.98 11.76
CA GLU A 5 27.58 -13.40 11.80
C GLU A 5 26.88 -13.85 13.10
N ASP A 6 26.72 -12.97 14.09
CA ASP A 6 26.07 -13.29 15.39
C ASP A 6 24.57 -12.92 15.46
N GLU A 7 23.94 -12.49 14.35
CA GLU A 7 22.51 -12.24 14.35
C GLU A 7 21.72 -13.57 14.39
N PRO A 8 20.84 -13.77 15.39
CA PRO A 8 20.04 -14.98 15.46
C PRO A 8 19.16 -15.08 14.21
N VAL A 9 19.25 -16.20 13.51
CA VAL A 9 18.39 -16.50 12.37
C VAL A 9 16.99 -16.84 12.90
N ILE A 10 16.09 -15.86 12.85
CA ILE A 10 14.72 -15.98 13.38
C ILE A 10 13.77 -16.73 12.42
N LEU A 11 14.11 -16.80 11.14
CA LEU A 11 13.30 -17.48 10.11
C LEU A 11 14.18 -18.37 9.20
N THR A 12 13.74 -19.60 8.98
CA THR A 12 14.37 -20.54 8.04
C THR A 12 13.34 -21.22 7.14
N GLY A 13 13.57 -21.18 5.82
CA GLY A 13 12.78 -21.91 4.82
C GLY A 13 11.77 -21.04 4.06
N GLN A 14 11.62 -21.31 2.77
CA GLN A 14 10.61 -20.69 1.90
C GLN A 14 9.74 -21.75 1.25
N SER A 15 8.42 -21.55 1.26
CA SER A 15 7.51 -22.25 0.36
C SER A 15 7.08 -21.26 -0.72
N ARG A 16 7.41 -21.55 -1.99
CA ARG A 16 6.98 -20.76 -3.14
C ARG A 16 5.62 -21.26 -3.58
N THR A 17 4.57 -20.50 -3.29
CA THR A 17 3.23 -20.77 -3.76
C THR A 17 2.89 -19.80 -4.87
N HIS A 18 2.69 -20.29 -6.09
CA HIS A 18 2.16 -19.47 -7.17
C HIS A 18 0.64 -19.36 -7.00
N LEU A 19 0.15 -18.17 -6.64
CA LEU A 19 -1.28 -17.92 -6.47
C LEU A 19 -1.90 -17.68 -7.85
N ALA A 20 -2.75 -18.60 -8.31
CA ALA A 20 -3.57 -18.35 -9.50
C ALA A 20 -4.72 -17.40 -9.13
N ASN A 21 -4.93 -16.37 -9.95
CA ASN A 21 -5.95 -15.32 -9.76
C ASN A 21 -5.76 -14.49 -8.47
N LEU A 22 -4.83 -13.53 -8.52
CA LEU A 22 -4.60 -12.60 -7.43
C LEU A 22 -5.64 -11.47 -7.41
N GLU A 23 -6.28 -11.28 -6.27
CA GLU A 23 -7.17 -10.16 -5.99
C GLU A 23 -6.66 -9.37 -4.78
N PRO A 24 -5.58 -8.58 -4.93
CA PRO A 24 -5.04 -7.79 -3.84
C PRO A 24 -6.02 -6.67 -3.43
N LEU A 25 -6.00 -6.33 -2.12
CA LEU A 25 -6.80 -5.26 -1.53
C LEU A 25 -6.49 -3.88 -2.12
N SER A 26 -5.28 -3.70 -2.64
CA SER A 26 -4.92 -2.54 -3.44
C SER A 26 -4.78 -2.95 -4.90
N ARG A 27 -5.19 -2.09 -5.83
CA ARG A 27 -5.12 -2.33 -7.28
C ARG A 27 -4.57 -1.11 -8.00
N LYS A 28 -3.66 -1.29 -8.97
CA LYS A 28 -3.19 -0.22 -9.85
C LYS A 28 -3.92 -0.24 -11.19
N VAL A 29 -4.48 0.90 -11.58
CA VAL A 29 -5.25 1.08 -12.82
C VAL A 29 -4.55 2.10 -13.71
N PHE A 30 -4.11 1.65 -14.88
CA PHE A 30 -3.55 2.53 -15.90
C PHE A 30 -4.66 3.11 -16.76
N LEU A 31 -4.71 4.44 -16.87
CA LEU A 31 -5.68 5.17 -17.66
C LEU A 31 -4.95 6.01 -18.72
N PRO A 32 -5.11 5.68 -20.02
CA PRO A 32 -4.63 6.52 -21.11
C PRO A 32 -5.54 7.74 -21.29
N LEU A 33 -5.44 8.70 -20.38
CA LEU A 33 -6.18 9.96 -20.46
C LEU A 33 -5.66 10.80 -21.62
N SER A 34 -6.54 11.08 -22.57
CA SER A 34 -6.29 12.07 -23.62
C SER A 34 -6.39 13.49 -23.07
N ALA A 35 -5.70 14.43 -23.72
CA ALA A 35 -5.86 15.85 -23.43
C ALA A 35 -7.35 16.28 -23.60
N PRO A 36 -7.86 17.23 -22.79
CA PRO A 36 -9.19 17.78 -22.98
C PRO A 36 -9.34 18.36 -24.39
N THR A 37 -10.53 18.22 -24.96
CA THR A 37 -10.88 18.78 -26.28
C THR A 37 -12.09 19.70 -26.14
N PRO A 38 -12.36 20.59 -27.11
CA PRO A 38 -13.59 21.39 -27.09
C PRO A 38 -14.86 20.54 -27.02
N GLN A 39 -14.82 19.31 -27.55
CA GLN A 39 -15.92 18.35 -27.54
C GLN A 39 -16.01 17.55 -26.24
N ASP A 40 -14.92 17.46 -25.46
CA ASP A 40 -14.88 16.84 -24.14
C ASP A 40 -14.09 17.72 -23.15
N ASN A 41 -14.81 18.69 -22.57
CA ASN A 41 -14.29 19.65 -21.60
C ASN A 41 -14.66 19.30 -20.15
N ARG A 42 -14.89 18.01 -19.86
CA ARG A 42 -15.22 17.56 -18.50
C ARG A 42 -14.00 17.64 -17.60
N ALA A 43 -14.24 17.80 -16.30
CA ALA A 43 -13.18 17.74 -15.31
C ALA A 43 -12.45 16.40 -15.37
N VAL A 44 -11.12 16.43 -15.21
CA VAL A 44 -10.29 15.20 -15.23
C VAL A 44 -10.79 14.19 -14.20
N ALA A 45 -11.14 14.64 -13.00
CA ALA A 45 -11.67 13.79 -11.95
C ALA A 45 -12.95 13.04 -12.40
N ASP A 46 -13.85 13.68 -13.14
CA ASP A 46 -15.08 13.05 -13.60
C ASP A 46 -14.82 12.06 -14.74
N ARG A 47 -13.86 12.36 -15.62
CA ARG A 47 -13.38 11.42 -16.64
C ARG A 47 -12.78 10.17 -16.01
N ILE A 48 -12.00 10.33 -14.94
CA ILE A 48 -11.44 9.21 -14.18
C ILE A 48 -12.56 8.41 -13.51
N ARG A 49 -13.48 9.07 -12.80
CA ARG A 49 -14.61 8.38 -12.14
C ARG A 49 -15.42 7.55 -13.13
N GLN A 50 -15.72 8.12 -14.30
CA GLN A 50 -16.43 7.40 -15.35
C GLN A 50 -15.62 6.19 -15.86
N ALA A 51 -14.31 6.33 -16.02
CA ALA A 51 -13.45 5.23 -16.46
C ALA A 51 -13.38 4.08 -15.44
N LEU A 52 -13.44 4.40 -14.14
CA LEU A 52 -13.38 3.40 -13.06
C LEU A 52 -14.74 2.74 -12.78
N ALA A 53 -15.86 3.44 -13.01
CA ALA A 53 -17.20 3.01 -12.64
C ALA A 53 -17.61 1.59 -13.13
N PRO A 54 -17.28 1.14 -14.35
CA PRO A 54 -17.70 -0.18 -14.82
C PRO A 54 -17.13 -1.36 -14.02
N VAL A 55 -15.96 -1.18 -13.39
CA VAL A 55 -15.25 -2.25 -12.67
C VAL A 55 -15.29 -2.02 -11.16
N TYR A 56 -15.16 -0.77 -10.73
CA TYR A 56 -14.98 -0.41 -9.32
C TYR A 56 -16.20 0.29 -8.71
N GLY A 57 -17.20 0.66 -9.53
CA GLY A 57 -18.31 1.48 -9.09
C GLY A 57 -17.86 2.89 -8.64
N PRO A 58 -18.57 3.51 -7.69
CA PRO A 58 -18.17 4.80 -7.12
C PRO A 58 -16.84 4.69 -6.37
N VAL A 59 -15.86 5.50 -6.78
CA VAL A 59 -14.56 5.59 -6.12
C VAL A 59 -14.45 6.92 -5.36
N VAL A 60 -14.05 6.87 -4.09
CA VAL A 60 -13.87 8.05 -3.24
C VAL A 60 -12.51 8.70 -3.51
N PHE A 61 -12.52 10.00 -3.79
CA PHE A 61 -11.31 10.77 -4.07
C PHE A 61 -11.03 11.71 -2.89
N PRO A 62 -9.91 11.54 -2.18
CA PRO A 62 -9.47 12.51 -1.18
C PRO A 62 -9.24 13.89 -1.81
N LEU A 63 -9.53 14.96 -1.06
CA LEU A 63 -9.31 16.34 -1.55
C LEU A 63 -7.84 16.61 -1.89
N SER A 64 -6.89 16.02 -1.15
CA SER A 64 -5.46 16.12 -1.44
C SER A 64 -5.13 15.68 -2.86
N LEU A 65 -5.59 14.50 -3.26
CA LEU A 65 -5.33 13.96 -4.60
C LEU A 65 -6.10 14.72 -5.69
N LEU A 66 -7.30 15.25 -5.38
CA LEU A 66 -8.02 16.11 -6.31
C LEU A 66 -7.27 17.42 -6.59
N ALA A 67 -6.59 17.98 -5.59
CA ALA A 67 -5.80 19.20 -5.74
C ALA A 67 -4.52 18.96 -6.57
N GLU A 68 -3.98 17.74 -6.56
CA GLU A 68 -2.78 17.37 -7.32
C GLU A 68 -3.07 17.08 -8.81
N LEU A 69 -4.28 16.60 -9.13
CA LEU A 69 -4.68 16.21 -10.48
C LEU A 69 -4.38 17.28 -11.56
N PRO A 70 -4.71 18.58 -11.37
CA PRO A 70 -4.40 19.58 -12.37
C PRO A 70 -2.89 19.72 -12.62
N GLY A 71 -2.07 19.65 -11.56
CA GLY A 71 -0.62 19.71 -11.66
C GLY A 71 -0.07 18.56 -12.50
N LEU A 72 -0.52 17.34 -12.19
CA LEU A 72 -0.12 16.11 -12.88
C LEU A 72 -0.53 16.09 -14.35
N CYS A 73 -1.67 16.69 -14.70
CA CYS A 73 -2.22 16.66 -16.05
C CYS A 73 -1.77 17.84 -16.94
N PHE A 74 -1.53 19.02 -16.36
CA PHE A 74 -1.43 20.28 -17.12
C PHE A 74 -0.12 21.04 -16.93
N THR A 75 0.62 20.84 -15.83
CA THR A 75 1.83 21.64 -15.54
C THR A 75 3.13 20.97 -15.95
N ASN A 76 3.15 19.64 -16.05
CA ASN A 76 4.32 18.89 -16.53
C ASN A 76 4.25 18.65 -18.04
N LYS A 77 5.42 18.52 -18.69
CA LYS A 77 5.54 17.98 -20.07
C LYS A 77 4.86 16.61 -20.23
N ALA A 78 4.53 15.95 -19.13
CA ALA A 78 3.66 14.79 -19.06
C ALA A 78 2.18 15.18 -19.27
N ARG A 79 1.82 15.57 -20.51
CA ARG A 79 0.47 15.28 -21.02
C ARG A 79 0.40 13.77 -21.23
N GLY A 80 0.28 13.03 -20.13
CA GLY A 80 0.58 11.62 -20.10
C GLY A 80 -0.56 10.79 -19.55
N PRO A 81 -0.56 9.49 -19.86
CA PRO A 81 -1.44 8.56 -19.18
C PRO A 81 -1.12 8.53 -17.68
N LEU A 82 -2.11 8.22 -16.86
CA LEU A 82 -1.96 8.14 -15.40
C LEU A 82 -2.06 6.70 -14.93
N THR A 83 -1.40 6.38 -13.84
CA THR A 83 -1.68 5.17 -13.07
C THR A 83 -2.28 5.56 -11.73
N LEU A 84 -3.40 4.95 -11.37
CA LEU A 84 -4.13 5.20 -10.15
C LEU A 84 -3.94 4.04 -9.20
N THR A 85 -3.57 4.32 -7.95
CA THR A 85 -3.54 3.31 -6.90
C THR A 85 -4.86 3.37 -6.14
N LEU A 86 -5.64 2.30 -6.22
CA LEU A 86 -6.89 2.13 -5.50
C LEU A 86 -6.68 1.22 -4.30
N ALA A 87 -7.44 1.44 -3.24
CA ALA A 87 -7.58 0.51 -2.11
C ALA A 87 -9.05 0.21 -1.86
N GLU A 88 -9.35 -1.06 -1.61
CA GLU A 88 -10.65 -1.52 -1.15
C GLU A 88 -10.81 -1.17 0.33
N THR A 89 -11.97 -0.62 0.68
CA THR A 89 -12.36 -0.26 2.04
C THR A 89 -13.76 -0.80 2.31
N GLU A 90 -14.19 -0.76 3.57
CA GLU A 90 -15.56 -1.15 3.95
C GLU A 90 -16.65 -0.36 3.19
N ASN A 91 -16.33 0.85 2.75
CA ASN A 91 -17.25 1.73 2.01
C ASN A 91 -17.03 1.71 0.49
N GLY A 92 -16.35 0.67 -0.02
CA GLY A 92 -15.98 0.54 -1.43
C GLY A 92 -14.57 1.06 -1.73
N TRP A 93 -14.34 1.48 -2.96
CA TRP A 93 -12.99 1.82 -3.44
C TRP A 93 -12.60 3.26 -3.13
N ARG A 94 -11.35 3.44 -2.70
CA ARG A 94 -10.75 4.76 -2.44
C ARG A 94 -9.50 4.95 -3.29
N LEU A 95 -9.35 6.12 -3.88
CA LEU A 95 -8.12 6.54 -4.53
C LEU A 95 -7.07 6.88 -3.46
N MET A 96 -5.92 6.22 -3.54
CA MET A 96 -4.82 6.36 -2.60
C MET A 96 -3.65 7.16 -3.15
N ASP A 97 -3.38 7.04 -4.45
CA ASP A 97 -2.26 7.72 -5.09
C ASP A 97 -2.47 7.86 -6.61
N ILE A 98 -1.73 8.80 -7.23
CA ILE A 98 -1.77 9.10 -8.65
C ILE A 98 -0.34 9.29 -9.18
N GLU A 99 0.05 8.43 -10.11
CA GLU A 99 1.36 8.47 -10.75
C GLU A 99 1.23 8.82 -12.24
N THR A 100 2.27 9.42 -12.81
CA THR A 100 2.36 9.65 -14.26
C THR A 100 2.99 8.43 -14.96
N GLY A 101 2.51 8.10 -16.16
CA GLY A 101 2.97 6.93 -16.92
C GLY A 101 2.30 5.63 -16.48
N ASP A 102 2.77 4.50 -17.04
CA ASP A 102 2.34 3.15 -16.64
C ASP A 102 3.25 2.60 -15.55
N THR A 103 2.77 2.62 -14.31
CA THR A 103 3.50 2.14 -13.12
C THR A 103 2.87 0.89 -12.52
N ARG A 104 1.96 0.20 -13.25
CA ARG A 104 1.26 -0.99 -12.73
C ARG A 104 2.21 -2.10 -12.28
N HIS A 105 3.37 -2.22 -12.93
CA HIS A 105 4.42 -3.19 -12.59
C HIS A 105 5.16 -2.87 -11.28
N LYS A 106 4.94 -1.68 -10.68
CA LYS A 106 5.56 -1.26 -9.42
C LYS A 106 4.51 -1.25 -8.33
N HIS A 107 4.05 -2.42 -7.92
CA HIS A 107 3.01 -2.55 -6.90
C HIS A 107 3.46 -3.51 -5.81
N LEU A 108 3.95 -2.94 -4.72
CA LEU A 108 4.48 -3.71 -3.59
C LEU A 108 3.54 -3.61 -2.40
N GLY A 109 3.51 -4.66 -1.59
CA GLY A 109 2.79 -4.75 -0.33
C GLY A 109 3.70 -5.29 0.77
N LEU A 110 3.27 -5.09 2.01
CA LEU A 110 3.89 -5.70 3.18
C LEU A 110 2.87 -6.61 3.85
N ALA A 111 3.26 -7.85 4.13
CA ALA A 111 2.56 -8.70 5.09
C ALA A 111 3.35 -8.68 6.40
N ILE A 112 2.70 -8.25 7.49
CA ILE A 112 3.34 -8.08 8.80
C ILE A 112 2.64 -8.99 9.80
N ASP A 113 3.40 -9.88 10.43
CA ASP A 113 2.97 -10.71 11.55
C ASP A 113 3.58 -10.17 12.85
N ILE A 114 2.71 -9.75 13.77
CA ILE A 114 3.11 -9.13 15.04
C ILE A 114 2.84 -10.12 16.17
N GLY A 115 3.81 -10.99 16.42
CA GLY A 115 3.82 -11.87 17.57
C GLY A 115 4.21 -11.15 18.87
N THR A 116 3.98 -11.78 20.02
CA THR A 116 4.40 -11.23 21.32
C THR A 116 5.92 -11.13 21.43
N THR A 117 6.65 -12.11 20.91
CA THR A 117 8.12 -12.18 20.98
C THR A 117 8.81 -11.70 19.72
N THR A 118 8.19 -11.87 18.56
CA THR A 118 8.82 -11.64 17.24
C THR A 118 7.88 -10.86 16.34
N VAL A 119 8.44 -9.94 15.56
CA VAL A 119 7.76 -9.30 14.44
C VAL A 119 8.38 -9.80 13.15
N VAL A 120 7.55 -10.21 12.21
CA VAL A 120 7.99 -10.66 10.88
C VAL A 120 7.38 -9.77 9.82
N VAL A 121 8.19 -9.36 8.84
CA VAL A 121 7.76 -8.57 7.68
C VAL A 121 8.13 -9.30 6.40
N TYR A 122 7.18 -9.41 5.49
CA TYR A 122 7.38 -9.91 4.12
C TYR A 122 7.12 -8.78 3.13
N LEU A 123 8.08 -8.54 2.23
CA LEU A 123 7.89 -7.70 1.06
C LEU A 123 7.32 -8.54 -0.07
N VAL A 124 6.13 -8.16 -0.55
CA VAL A 124 5.38 -8.91 -1.55
C VAL A 124 5.20 -8.06 -2.80
N ASP A 125 5.45 -8.64 -3.97
CA ASP A 125 5.01 -8.07 -5.24
C ASP A 125 3.52 -8.41 -5.44
N LEU A 126 2.66 -7.40 -5.42
CA LEU A 126 1.21 -7.57 -5.53
C LEU A 126 0.75 -7.86 -6.96
N THR A 127 1.64 -7.75 -7.96
CA THR A 127 1.33 -8.11 -9.36
C THR A 127 1.45 -9.62 -9.59
N SER A 128 2.37 -10.28 -8.89
CA SER A 128 2.72 -11.69 -9.05
C SER A 128 2.43 -12.54 -7.82
N GLY A 129 2.23 -11.93 -6.66
CA GLY A 129 2.11 -12.58 -5.36
C GLY A 129 3.45 -13.08 -4.80
N GLU A 130 4.57 -12.81 -5.47
CA GLU A 130 5.89 -13.29 -5.04
C GLU A 130 6.37 -12.56 -3.78
N ILE A 131 6.87 -13.32 -2.81
CA ILE A 131 7.61 -12.79 -1.67
C ILE A 131 9.03 -12.45 -2.15
N LEU A 132 9.31 -11.16 -2.31
CA LEU A 132 10.60 -10.65 -2.76
C LEU A 132 11.68 -10.73 -1.68
N ARG A 133 11.31 -10.44 -0.43
CA ARG A 133 12.21 -10.45 0.74
C ARG A 133 11.40 -10.62 2.02
N HIS A 134 12.06 -11.06 3.08
CA HIS A 134 11.50 -11.05 4.42
C HIS A 134 12.58 -10.65 5.43
N ALA A 135 12.14 -10.18 6.60
CA ALA A 135 12.97 -9.90 7.75
C ALA A 135 12.17 -10.21 9.02
N ALA A 136 12.86 -10.56 10.08
CA ALA A 136 12.25 -10.74 11.39
C ALA A 136 13.17 -10.19 12.47
N ASP A 137 12.58 -9.69 13.53
CA ASP A 137 13.30 -9.21 14.71
C ASP A 137 12.46 -9.45 15.97
N TYR A 138 13.06 -9.32 17.13
CA TYR A 138 12.33 -9.35 18.39
C TYR A 138 11.33 -8.20 18.46
N ASN A 139 10.17 -8.48 19.05
CA ASN A 139 9.17 -7.47 19.30
C ASN A 139 9.71 -6.46 20.33
N GLY A 140 9.83 -5.19 19.93
CA GLY A 140 10.30 -4.11 20.79
C GLY A 140 9.47 -3.87 22.05
N GLN A 141 8.30 -4.51 22.19
CA GLN A 141 7.48 -4.50 23.41
C GLN A 141 7.92 -5.53 24.46
N VAL A 142 8.88 -6.41 24.18
CA VAL A 142 9.41 -7.38 25.16
C VAL A 142 9.87 -6.71 26.46
N PRO A 143 10.60 -5.58 26.45
CA PRO A 143 10.99 -4.89 27.68
C PRO A 143 9.82 -4.32 28.51
N LEU A 144 8.64 -4.15 27.90
CA LEU A 144 7.46 -3.60 28.57
C LEU A 144 6.61 -4.66 29.28
N GLY A 145 6.93 -5.95 29.06
CA GLY A 145 6.24 -7.07 29.68
C GLY A 145 6.48 -8.37 28.92
N GLU A 146 6.65 -9.45 29.67
CA GLU A 146 6.89 -10.79 29.14
C GLU A 146 5.67 -11.37 28.41
N ASP A 147 4.46 -10.93 28.78
CA ASP A 147 3.20 -11.36 28.20
C ASP A 147 2.22 -10.20 27.90
N ILE A 148 1.11 -10.54 27.25
CA ILE A 148 0.06 -9.59 26.84
C ILE A 148 -0.54 -8.88 28.07
N LEU A 149 -0.74 -9.58 29.18
CA LEU A 149 -1.38 -9.02 30.38
C LEU A 149 -0.49 -7.95 31.02
N SER A 150 0.80 -8.22 31.12
CA SER A 150 1.80 -7.32 31.67
C SER A 150 1.91 -6.05 30.81
N ARG A 151 1.93 -6.21 29.48
CA ARG A 151 1.93 -5.07 28.54
C ARG A 151 0.64 -4.25 28.61
N THR A 152 -0.50 -4.90 28.79
CA THR A 152 -1.80 -4.21 28.95
C THR A 152 -1.80 -3.36 30.23
N ARG A 153 -1.25 -3.89 31.33
CA ARG A 153 -1.11 -3.13 32.58
C ARG A 153 -0.16 -1.94 32.40
N HIS A 154 0.98 -2.15 31.75
CA HIS A 154 1.94 -1.07 31.46
C HIS A 154 1.27 0.06 30.65
N ALA A 155 0.54 -0.28 29.58
CA ALA A 155 -0.16 0.70 28.74
C ALA A 155 -1.27 1.47 29.49
N ALA A 156 -1.83 0.90 30.56
CA ALA A 156 -2.84 1.54 31.40
C ALA A 156 -2.24 2.56 32.40
N GLU A 157 -0.93 2.56 32.61
CA GLU A 157 -0.26 3.58 33.43
C GLU A 157 -0.22 4.94 32.71
N PRO A 158 -0.23 6.07 33.44
CA PRO A 158 -0.17 7.40 32.84
C PRO A 158 1.07 7.56 31.92
N GLY A 159 0.84 7.61 30.62
CA GLY A 159 1.89 7.76 29.61
C GLY A 159 2.47 6.44 29.07
N GLY A 160 2.03 5.28 29.55
CA GLY A 160 2.52 3.96 29.11
C GLY A 160 2.15 3.55 27.68
N TRP A 161 1.38 4.39 26.97
CA TRP A 161 1.04 4.22 25.54
C TRP A 161 1.96 5.03 24.59
N LYS A 162 2.88 5.84 25.13
CA LYS A 162 3.84 6.63 24.34
C LYS A 162 5.19 5.90 24.30
N THR A 163 5.33 4.96 23.38
CA THR A 163 6.61 4.29 23.07
C THR A 163 6.80 4.23 21.57
#